data_AF-A0A1H8HT71-F1
#
_entry.id   AF-A0A1H8HT71-F1
#
_cell.length_a   1.000
_cell.length_b   1.000
_cell.length_c   1.000
_cell.angle_alpha   90.00
_cell.angle_beta   90.00
_cell.angle_gamma   90.00
#
_symmetry.space_group_name_H-M   'P 1'
#
loop_
_entity.id
_entity.type
_entity.pdbx_description
1 polymer ?
#
loop_
_entity_poly.entity_id
_entity_poly.type
_entity_poly.pdbx_seq_one_letter_code
_entity_poly.pdbx_strand_id
1 'polypeptide(L)'
;MKHPHAHTAATQFINARIDAISHRKSQQQMAQDAGFKNSNMITQLKQGSTKIALDRVPGLAKALEVDPALLMRLTLEQSVGKTSAAALIACFGSPVTANEQGWLDELRDASDGSDPRLTGRARTTLRGVFGK
;
A
#
# COMPACT_ATOMS: atom_id res chain seq x y z
N MET A 1 -19.30 -20.11 -2.79
CA MET A 1 -19.74 -18.70 -2.93
C MET A 1 -18.96 -18.09 -4.08
N LYS A 2 -19.63 -17.51 -5.10
CA LYS A 2 -18.99 -17.15 -6.39
C LYS A 2 -18.08 -15.91 -6.31
N HIS A 3 -18.27 -15.02 -5.33
CA HIS A 3 -17.48 -13.81 -5.13
C HIS A 3 -17.36 -13.43 -3.63
N PRO A 4 -16.35 -13.92 -2.90
CA PRO A 4 -16.28 -13.77 -1.44
C PRO A 4 -16.05 -12.32 -0.97
N HIS A 5 -15.57 -11.41 -1.84
CA HIS A 5 -15.24 -10.04 -1.47
C HIS A 5 -16.05 -8.96 -2.20
N ALA A 6 -17.13 -9.34 -2.88
CA ALA A 6 -17.94 -8.43 -3.70
C ALA A 6 -18.50 -7.22 -2.91
N HIS A 7 -18.81 -7.41 -1.62
CA HIS A 7 -19.41 -6.39 -0.76
C HIS A 7 -18.39 -5.58 0.07
N THR A 8 -17.09 -5.79 -0.15
CA THR A 8 -16.06 -5.06 0.60
C THR A 8 -15.91 -3.64 0.07
N ALA A 9 -15.63 -2.69 0.97
CA ALA A 9 -15.41 -1.29 0.60
C ALA A 9 -14.28 -1.13 -0.42
N ALA A 10 -13.25 -1.99 -0.35
CA ALA A 10 -12.16 -2.06 -1.31
C ALA A 10 -12.66 -2.37 -2.74
N THR A 11 -13.45 -3.43 -2.90
CA THR A 11 -14.02 -3.82 -4.20
C THR A 11 -14.93 -2.72 -4.77
N GLN A 12 -15.78 -2.13 -3.94
CA GLN A 12 -16.68 -1.04 -4.37
C GLN A 12 -15.91 0.20 -4.82
N PHE A 13 -14.88 0.60 -4.05
CA PHE A 13 -14.02 1.73 -4.38
C PHE A 13 -13.25 1.50 -5.68
N ILE A 14 -12.65 0.32 -5.84
CA ILE A 14 -11.93 -0.03 -7.06
C ILE A 14 -12.87 -0.07 -8.26
N ASN A 15 -14.06 -0.65 -8.11
CA ASN A 15 -15.05 -0.72 -9.19
C ASN A 15 -15.47 0.69 -9.65
N ALA A 16 -15.84 1.55 -8.70
CA ALA A 16 -16.19 2.94 -8.99
C ALA A 16 -15.03 3.70 -9.66
N ARG A 17 -13.79 3.46 -9.23
CA ARG A 17 -12.63 4.11 -9.82
C ARG A 17 -12.34 3.61 -11.23
N ILE A 18 -12.34 2.29 -11.46
CA ILE A 18 -12.17 1.68 -12.79
C ILE A 18 -13.21 2.24 -13.75
N ASP A 19 -14.48 2.32 -13.34
CA ASP A 19 -15.55 2.86 -14.17
C ASP A 19 -15.30 4.34 -14.49
N ALA A 20 -14.86 5.13 -13.50
CA ALA A 20 -14.53 6.53 -13.71
C ALA A 20 -13.39 6.75 -14.70
N ILE A 21 -12.38 5.87 -14.78
CA ILE A 21 -11.23 6.01 -15.70
C ILE A 21 -11.34 5.14 -16.97
N SER A 22 -12.41 4.36 -17.10
CA SER A 22 -12.64 3.44 -18.22
C SER A 22 -12.72 4.12 -19.59
N HIS A 23 -13.06 5.42 -19.62
CA HIS A 23 -13.06 6.25 -20.82
C HIS A 23 -11.65 6.64 -21.31
N ARG A 24 -10.61 6.47 -20.46
CA ARG A 24 -9.22 6.86 -20.74
C ARG A 24 -8.27 5.68 -20.83
N LYS A 25 -8.47 4.65 -20.01
CA LYS A 25 -7.60 3.46 -19.95
C LYS A 25 -8.44 2.21 -20.09
N SER A 26 -7.92 1.22 -20.82
CA SER A 26 -8.54 -0.09 -20.90
C SER A 26 -8.20 -0.93 -19.66
N GLN A 27 -9.03 -1.92 -19.34
CA GLN A 27 -8.76 -2.84 -18.22
C GLN A 27 -7.44 -3.62 -18.41
N GLN A 28 -7.06 -3.91 -19.66
CA GLN A 28 -5.78 -4.53 -19.99
C GLN A 28 -4.59 -3.62 -19.65
N GLN A 29 -4.68 -2.33 -20.01
CA GLN A 29 -3.64 -1.35 -19.69
C GLN A 29 -3.51 -1.15 -18.17
N MET A 30 -4.63 -1.04 -17.45
CA MET A 30 -4.62 -0.96 -15.98
C MET A 30 -3.96 -2.19 -15.35
N ALA A 31 -4.23 -3.39 -15.88
CA ALA A 31 -3.61 -4.62 -15.40
C ALA A 31 -2.09 -4.59 -15.60
N GLN A 32 -1.63 -4.15 -16.76
CA GLN A 32 -0.21 -4.07 -17.10
C GLN A 32 0.51 -3.01 -16.25
N ASP A 33 -0.08 -1.83 -16.08
CA ASP A 33 0.44 -0.74 -15.24
C ASP A 33 0.53 -1.15 -13.76
N ALA A 34 -0.44 -1.94 -13.29
CA ALA A 34 -0.44 -2.51 -11.93
C ALA A 34 0.52 -3.70 -11.76
N GLY A 35 1.17 -4.15 -12.84
CA GLY A 35 2.11 -5.27 -12.83
C GLY A 35 1.44 -6.64 -12.75
N PHE A 36 0.17 -6.76 -13.12
CA PHE A 36 -0.52 -8.05 -13.24
C PHE A 36 -0.17 -8.71 -14.57
N LYS A 37 0.29 -9.96 -14.50
CA LYS A 37 0.55 -10.78 -15.70
C LYS A 37 -0.74 -11.15 -16.46
N ASN A 38 -1.88 -11.14 -15.77
CA ASN A 38 -3.17 -11.54 -16.33
C ASN A 38 -4.11 -10.33 -16.37
N SER A 39 -4.59 -9.99 -17.57
CA SER A 39 -5.55 -8.92 -17.81
C SER A 39 -6.88 -9.10 -17.06
N ASN A 40 -7.25 -10.35 -16.77
CA ASN A 40 -8.49 -10.66 -16.06
C ASN A 40 -8.43 -10.33 -14.57
N MET A 41 -7.26 -9.95 -14.02
CA MET A 41 -7.15 -9.55 -12.61
C MET A 41 -8.02 -8.35 -12.28
N ILE A 42 -8.08 -7.34 -13.16
CA ILE A 42 -8.90 -6.15 -12.94
C ILE A 42 -10.39 -6.53 -12.86
N THR A 43 -10.84 -7.43 -13.74
CA THR A 43 -12.22 -7.97 -13.70
C THR A 43 -12.50 -8.77 -12.42
N GLN A 44 -11.54 -9.58 -11.97
CA GLN A 44 -11.69 -10.37 -10.74
C GLN A 44 -11.71 -9.48 -9.49
N LEU A 45 -10.91 -8.43 -9.45
CA LEU A 45 -10.95 -7.41 -8.40
C LEU A 45 -12.28 -6.66 -8.42
N LYS A 46 -12.76 -6.26 -9.61
CA LYS A 46 -14.07 -5.60 -9.80
C LYS A 46 -15.24 -6.46 -9.30
N GLN A 47 -15.17 -7.77 -9.53
CA GLN A 47 -16.18 -8.73 -9.07
C GLN A 47 -16.00 -9.14 -7.60
N GLY A 48 -14.87 -8.81 -6.97
CA GLY A 48 -14.52 -9.29 -5.63
C GLY A 48 -14.31 -10.81 -5.57
N SER A 49 -13.90 -11.42 -6.68
CA SER A 49 -13.54 -12.85 -6.77
C SER A 49 -12.22 -13.13 -6.04
N THR A 50 -11.34 -12.14 -5.98
CA THR A 50 -10.02 -12.23 -5.36
C THR A 50 -9.77 -11.02 -4.46
N LYS A 51 -8.97 -11.20 -3.40
CA LYS A 51 -8.47 -10.10 -2.57
C LYS A 51 -7.32 -9.40 -3.26
N ILE A 52 -7.15 -8.11 -3.00
CA ILE A 52 -5.99 -7.36 -3.48
C ILE A 52 -4.76 -7.84 -2.69
N ALA A 53 -3.69 -8.15 -3.40
CA ALA A 53 -2.43 -8.50 -2.78
C ALA A 53 -1.73 -7.22 -2.26
N LEU A 54 -1.33 -7.22 -0.99
CA LEU A 54 -0.77 -6.03 -0.32
C LEU A 54 0.50 -5.50 -1.00
N ASP A 55 1.31 -6.38 -1.59
CA ASP A 55 2.51 -6.05 -2.37
C ASP A 55 2.20 -5.28 -3.67
N ARG A 56 0.98 -5.43 -4.20
CA ARG A 56 0.55 -4.81 -5.46
C ARG A 56 -0.24 -3.53 -5.29
N VAL A 57 -0.53 -3.13 -4.06
CA VAL A 57 -1.26 -1.89 -3.77
C VAL A 57 -0.57 -0.66 -4.38
N PRO A 58 0.76 -0.45 -4.30
CA PRO A 58 1.39 0.73 -4.89
C PRO A 58 1.26 0.76 -6.42
N GLY A 59 1.44 -0.38 -7.09
CA GLY A 59 1.29 -0.50 -8.54
C GLY A 59 -0.15 -0.25 -8.98
N LEU A 60 -1.12 -0.84 -8.27
CA LEU A 60 -2.54 -0.64 -8.55
C LEU A 60 -2.99 0.80 -8.28
N ALA A 61 -2.48 1.44 -7.22
CA ALA A 61 -2.76 2.83 -6.92
C ALA A 61 -2.29 3.77 -8.04
N LYS A 62 -1.08 3.54 -8.58
CA LYS A 62 -0.55 4.27 -9.73
C LYS A 62 -1.39 4.03 -10.99
N ALA A 63 -1.78 2.79 -11.26
CA ALA A 63 -2.60 2.43 -12.42
C ALA A 63 -4.00 3.07 -12.39
N LEU A 64 -4.61 3.10 -11.20
CA LEU A 64 -5.95 3.67 -10.97
C LEU A 64 -5.93 5.18 -10.64
N GLU A 65 -4.75 5.79 -10.59
CA GLU A 65 -4.55 7.20 -10.23
C GLU A 65 -5.26 7.55 -8.91
N VAL A 66 -4.99 6.75 -7.86
CA VAL A 66 -5.53 6.93 -6.50
C VAL A 66 -4.43 6.98 -5.47
N ASP A 67 -4.74 7.56 -4.31
CA ASP A 67 -3.82 7.58 -3.17
C ASP A 67 -3.49 6.16 -2.69
N PRO A 68 -2.20 5.75 -2.69
CA PRO A 68 -1.76 4.45 -2.21
C PRO A 68 -2.14 4.18 -0.74
N ALA A 69 -2.16 5.19 0.11
CA ALA A 69 -2.51 5.04 1.53
C ALA A 69 -3.99 4.71 1.72
N LEU A 70 -4.87 5.35 0.93
CA LEU A 70 -6.30 5.04 0.92
C LEU A 70 -6.55 3.61 0.42
N LEU A 71 -5.90 3.22 -0.67
CA LEU A 71 -6.05 1.87 -1.23
C LEU A 71 -5.49 0.80 -0.28
N MET A 72 -4.38 1.08 0.41
CA MET A 72 -3.78 0.20 1.41
C MET A 72 -4.72 -0.01 2.60
N ARG A 73 -5.33 1.07 3.12
CA ARG A 73 -6.30 0.98 4.22
C ARG A 73 -7.48 0.06 3.87
N LEU A 74 -8.07 0.24 2.70
CA LEU A 74 -9.20 -0.58 2.25
C LEU A 74 -8.78 -2.04 2.02
N THR A 75 -7.58 -2.26 1.48
CA THR A 75 -7.03 -3.61 1.27
C THR A 75 -6.75 -4.33 2.59
N LEU A 76 -6.19 -3.63 3.59
CA LEU A 76 -5.95 -4.17 4.92
C LEU A 76 -7.26 -4.55 5.62
N GLU A 77 -8.29 -3.71 5.50
CA GLU A 77 -9.62 -4.01 6.03
C GLU A 77 -10.21 -5.28 5.39
N GLN A 78 -10.06 -5.45 4.08
CA GLN A 78 -10.47 -6.64 3.35
C GLN A 78 -9.66 -7.90 3.71
N SER A 79 -8.35 -7.77 3.95
CA SER A 79 -7.45 -8.91 4.15
C SER A 79 -7.37 -9.40 5.59
N VAL A 80 -7.41 -8.50 6.57
CA VAL A 80 -7.12 -8.81 7.98
C VAL A 80 -8.29 -8.44 8.92
N GLY A 81 -9.33 -7.80 8.38
CA GLY A 81 -10.49 -7.31 9.12
C GLY A 81 -10.29 -5.92 9.73
N LYS A 82 -11.40 -5.25 10.06
CA LYS A 82 -11.45 -3.86 10.56
C LYS A 82 -10.55 -3.61 11.77
N THR A 83 -10.55 -4.53 12.73
CA THR A 83 -9.83 -4.38 14.00
C THR A 83 -8.32 -4.49 13.82
N SER A 84 -7.87 -5.46 13.03
CA SER A 84 -6.45 -5.67 12.72
C SER A 84 -5.92 -4.55 11.82
N ALA A 85 -6.73 -4.07 10.86
CA ALA A 85 -6.37 -2.94 10.02
C ALA A 85 -6.17 -1.64 10.84
N ALA A 86 -7.02 -1.39 11.84
CA ALA A 86 -6.86 -0.27 12.75
C ALA A 86 -5.56 -0.36 13.59
N ALA A 87 -5.20 -1.57 14.06
CA ALA A 87 -3.93 -1.81 14.74
C ALA A 87 -2.72 -1.57 13.83
N LEU A 88 -2.78 -2.04 12.58
CA LEU A 88 -1.73 -1.80 11.57
C LEU A 88 -1.57 -0.31 11.26
N ILE A 89 -2.66 0.43 11.08
CA ILE A 89 -2.62 1.89 10.85
C ILE A 89 -2.04 2.62 12.07
N ALA A 90 -2.38 2.19 13.29
CA ALA A 90 -1.80 2.72 14.51
C ALA A 90 -0.31 2.38 14.65
N CYS A 91 0.14 1.21 14.17
CA CYS A 91 1.53 0.79 14.18
C CYS A 91 2.39 1.43 13.08
N PHE A 92 1.83 1.75 11.91
CA PHE A 92 2.60 2.25 10.76
C PHE A 92 3.03 3.72 10.87
N GLY A 93 2.53 4.48 11.84
CA GLY A 93 3.04 5.82 12.14
C GLY A 93 2.79 6.88 11.05
N SER A 94 3.28 8.10 11.29
CA SER A 94 3.07 9.26 10.40
C SER A 94 3.67 9.03 9.00
N PRO A 95 3.03 9.54 7.93
CA PRO A 95 3.57 9.47 6.58
C PRO A 95 4.96 10.11 6.53
N VAL A 96 5.94 9.30 6.14
CA VAL A 96 7.35 9.66 6.06
C VAL A 96 7.60 10.37 4.73
N THR A 97 8.28 11.52 4.75
CA THR A 97 8.67 12.23 3.52
C THR A 97 9.73 11.44 2.76
N ALA A 98 9.88 11.67 1.45
CA ALA A 98 10.89 10.98 0.64
C ALA A 98 12.32 11.13 1.20
N ASN A 99 12.63 12.27 1.82
CA ASN A 99 13.91 12.51 2.47
C ASN A 99 14.08 11.65 3.72
N GLU A 100 13.07 11.60 4.60
CA GLU A 100 13.10 10.77 5.81
C GLU A 100 13.10 9.27 5.47
N GLN A 101 12.53 8.88 4.34
CA GLN A 101 12.60 7.50 3.85
C GLN A 101 14.04 7.10 3.49
N GLY A 102 14.82 8.01 2.88
CA GLY A 102 16.25 7.79 2.67
C GLY A 102 17.04 7.59 3.96
N TRP A 103 16.68 8.29 5.04
CA TRP A 103 17.28 8.07 6.36
C TRP A 103 16.93 6.70 6.97
N LEU A 104 15.71 6.22 6.76
CA LEU A 104 15.27 4.90 7.23
C LEU A 104 15.95 3.77 6.46
N ASP A 105 16.15 3.94 5.16
CA ASP A 105 16.81 2.95 4.31
C ASP A 105 18.30 2.81 4.71
N GLU A 106 19.01 3.92 4.91
CA GLU A 106 20.39 3.93 5.41
C GLU A 106 20.50 3.30 6.80
N LEU A 107 19.56 3.60 7.70
CA LEU A 107 19.54 3.03 9.03
C LEU A 107 19.29 1.52 9.00
N ARG A 108 18.45 1.05 8.07
CA ARG A 108 18.14 -0.38 7.88
C ARG A 108 19.30 -1.15 7.25
N ASP A 109 20.05 -0.51 6.37
CA ASP A 109 21.29 -1.05 5.80
C ASP A 109 22.37 -1.15 6.89
N ALA A 110 22.60 -0.07 7.64
CA ALA A 110 23.57 -0.03 8.74
C ALA A 110 23.24 -0.97 9.91
N SER A 111 21.98 -1.41 10.04
CA SER A 111 21.54 -2.34 11.08
C SER A 111 21.48 -3.80 10.60
N ASP A 112 21.84 -4.11 9.36
CA ASP A 112 21.64 -5.43 8.73
C ASP A 112 20.18 -5.92 8.86
N GLY A 113 19.22 -5.00 8.79
CA GLY A 113 17.79 -5.30 8.96
C GLY A 113 17.37 -5.65 10.39
N SER A 114 18.24 -5.49 11.39
CA SER A 114 17.87 -5.58 12.80
C SER A 114 17.08 -4.33 13.25
N ASP A 115 16.34 -4.45 14.36
CA ASP A 115 15.58 -3.36 14.99
C ASP A 115 16.31 -2.85 16.25
N PRO A 116 17.37 -2.03 16.10
CA PRO A 116 18.15 -1.54 17.23
C PRO A 116 17.41 -0.44 17.99
N ARG A 117 17.36 -0.57 19.32
CA ARG A 117 16.87 0.51 20.19
C ARG A 117 17.76 1.75 20.06
N LEU A 118 17.16 2.93 19.97
CA LEU A 118 17.88 4.20 19.97
C LEU A 118 18.61 4.41 21.32
N THR A 119 19.91 4.13 21.34
CA THR A 119 20.76 4.33 22.53
C THR A 119 21.14 5.80 22.71
N GLY A 120 21.61 6.17 23.91
CA GLY A 120 22.12 7.52 24.18
C GLY A 120 23.24 7.94 23.23
N ARG A 121 24.13 7.01 22.87
CA ARG A 121 25.20 7.23 21.88
C ARG A 121 24.65 7.50 20.48
N ALA A 122 23.72 6.66 20.00
CA ALA A 122 23.10 6.83 18.69
C ALA A 122 22.33 8.16 18.58
N ARG A 123 21.66 8.56 19.67
CA ARG A 123 20.99 9.86 19.77
C ARG A 123 21.96 11.03 19.64
N THR A 124 23.11 10.98 20.32
CA THR A 124 24.13 12.03 20.22
C THR A 124 24.73 12.10 18.82
N THR A 125 25.03 10.97 18.20
CA THR A 125 25.53 10.91 16.82
C THR A 125 24.53 11.53 15.84
N LEU A 126 23.25 11.12 15.92
CA LEU A 126 22.19 11.66 15.06
C LEU A 126 22.03 13.18 15.21
N ARG A 127 22.06 13.69 16.44
CA ARG A 127 22.00 15.14 16.69
C ARG A 127 23.20 15.88 16.09
N GLY A 128 24.39 15.28 16.18
CA GLY A 128 25.61 15.80 15.55
C GLY A 128 25.50 15.96 14.03
N VAL A 129 24.83 15.05 13.31
CA VAL A 129 24.65 15.17 11.86
C VAL A 129 23.80 16.39 11.47
N PHE A 130 22.89 16.81 12.35
CA PHE A 130 22.05 18.00 12.15
C PHE A 130 22.60 19.25 12.86
N GLY A 131 23.81 19.20 13.42
CA GLY A 131 24.42 20.32 14.15
C GLY A 131 23.70 20.71 15.44
N LYS A 132 23.07 19.75 16.12
CA LYS A 132 22.31 19.94 17.37
C LYS A 132 22.95 19.26 18.58
#